data_AF-A0A257CC69-F1
#
_entry.id   AF-A0A257CC69-F1
#
_cell.length_a   1.000
_cell.length_b   1.000
_cell.length_c   1.000
_cell.angle_alpha   90.00
_cell.angle_beta   90.00
_cell.angle_gamma   90.00
#
_symmetry.space_group_name_H-M   'P 1'
#
loop_
_entity.id
_entity.type
_entity.pdbx_description
1 polymer ?
#
loop_
_entity_poly.entity_id
_entity_poly.type
_entity_poly.pdbx_seq_one_letter_code
_entity_poly.pdbx_strand_id
1 'polypeptide(L)' 'MNLKFSEGRLAQVLVAPIVSEKATSVAEKHNQVMFKVLRDATKPEIKAAVELLFKVEVQGVTVVNQKGKTKRFGGRIGRR' A
#
# COMPACT_ATOMS: atom_id res chain seq x y z
N MET A 1 -20.36 -9.83 5.94
CA MET A 1 -20.79 -8.96 4.81
C MET A 1 -19.85 -9.21 3.64
N ASN A 2 -20.36 -9.69 2.50
CA ASN A 2 -19.57 -9.87 1.28
C ASN A 2 -19.50 -8.53 0.53
N LEU A 3 -18.38 -7.83 0.66
CA LEU A 3 -18.11 -6.61 -0.11
C LEU A 3 -17.61 -7.03 -1.51
N LYS A 4 -18.35 -6.64 -2.56
CA LYS A 4 -17.92 -6.81 -3.95
C LYS A 4 -17.36 -5.48 -4.46
N PHE A 5 -16.11 -5.49 -4.93
CA PHE A 5 -15.43 -4.33 -5.54
C PHE A 5 -15.38 -4.49 -7.06
N SER A 6 -15.35 -3.37 -7.81
CA SER A 6 -15.15 -3.43 -9.26
C SER A 6 -13.69 -3.73 -9.60
N GLU A 7 -13.45 -4.55 -10.63
CA GLU A 7 -12.09 -4.94 -11.02
C GLU A 7 -11.24 -3.72 -11.41
N GLY A 8 -11.82 -2.76 -12.13
CA GLY A 8 -11.15 -1.51 -12.50
C GLY A 8 -10.67 -0.70 -11.30
N ARG A 9 -11.41 -0.72 -10.17
CA ARG A 9 -10.97 -0.09 -8.92
C ARG A 9 -9.80 -0.85 -8.31
N LEU A 10 -9.90 -2.17 -8.20
CA LEU A 10 -8.86 -3.01 -7.59
C LEU A 10 -7.52 -2.92 -8.31
N ALA A 11 -7.52 -2.80 -9.65
CA ALA A 11 -6.32 -2.61 -10.44
C ALA A 11 -5.55 -1.31 -10.13
N GLN A 12 -6.22 -0.30 -9.57
CA GLN A 12 -5.61 1.01 -9.26
C GLN A 12 -5.17 1.15 -7.79
N VAL A 13 -5.65 0.27 -6.89
CA VAL A 13 -5.41 0.39 -5.44
C VAL A 13 -3.93 0.31 -5.09
N LEU A 14 -3.18 -0.59 -5.73
CA LEU A 14 -1.75 -0.78 -5.51
C LEU A 14 -0.95 0.18 -6.40
N VAL A 15 -0.24 1.13 -5.79
CA VAL A 15 0.48 2.18 -6.53
C VAL A 15 1.93 1.76 -6.80
N ALA A 16 2.64 1.23 -5.80
CA ALA A 16 4.03 0.79 -5.93
C ALA A 16 4.44 -0.14 -4.78
N PRO A 17 5.37 -1.07 -4.98
CA PRO A 17 6.02 -1.78 -3.87
C PRO A 17 6.93 -0.83 -3.07
N ILE A 18 7.04 -1.05 -1.77
CA ILE A 18 7.97 -0.31 -0.91
C ILE A 18 9.27 -1.10 -0.79
N VAL A 19 10.36 -0.54 -1.32
CA VAL A 19 11.70 -1.11 -1.21
C VAL A 19 12.48 -0.36 -0.12
N SER A 20 12.87 -1.08 0.93
CA SER A 20 13.70 -0.58 2.03
C SER A 20 14.25 -1.77 2.82
N GLU A 21 15.32 -1.57 3.61
CA GLU A 21 15.89 -2.60 4.49
C GLU A 21 14.82 -3.23 5.40
N LYS A 22 13.92 -2.40 5.95
CA LYS A 22 12.81 -2.88 6.77
C LYS A 22 11.83 -3.75 5.97
N ALA A 23 11.48 -3.33 4.76
CA ALA A 23 10.57 -4.09 3.91
C ALA A 23 11.14 -5.47 3.58
N THR A 24 12.43 -5.55 3.22
CA THR A 24 13.13 -6.81 2.99
C THR A 24 13.17 -7.66 4.26
N SER A 25 13.56 -7.09 5.41
CA SER A 25 13.66 -7.85 6.65
C SER A 25 12.32 -8.43 7.12
N VAL A 26 11.22 -7.69 6.95
CA VAL A 26 9.88 -8.17 7.31
C VAL A 26 9.39 -9.24 6.32
N ALA A 27 9.71 -9.09 5.02
CA ALA A 27 9.38 -10.11 4.01
C ALA A 27 10.05 -11.45 4.34
N GLU A 28 11.34 -11.44 4.69
CA GLU A 28 12.08 -12.66 5.04
C GLU A 28 11.61 -13.28 6.37
N LYS A 29 11.38 -12.47 7.40
CA LYS A 29 11.05 -12.97 8.75
C LYS A 29 9.59 -13.34 8.95
N HIS A 30 8.68 -12.66 8.26
CA HIS A 30 7.24 -12.72 8.53
C HIS A 30 6.40 -12.96 7.28
N ASN A 31 7.00 -13.13 6.10
CA ASN A 31 6.30 -13.28 4.83
C ASN A 31 5.29 -12.14 4.56
N GLN A 32 5.65 -10.90 4.93
CA GLN A 32 4.80 -9.73 4.68
C GLN A 32 5.41 -8.84 3.63
N VAL A 33 4.57 -8.40 2.69
CA VAL A 33 4.94 -7.47 1.62
C VAL A 33 4.37 -6.08 1.89
N MET A 34 5.15 -5.05 1.57
CA MET A 34 4.77 -3.66 1.81
C MET A 34 4.47 -2.94 0.50
N PHE A 35 3.31 -2.31 0.41
CA PHE A 35 2.88 -1.52 -0.76
C PHE A 35 2.53 -0.09 -0.36
N LYS A 36 2.80 0.84 -1.28
CA LYS A 36 2.15 2.14 -1.33
C LYS A 36 0.81 1.96 -2.01
N VAL A 37 -0.24 2.42 -1.36
CA VAL A 37 -1.64 2.32 -1.82
C VAL A 37 -2.23 3.70 -2.05
N LEU A 38 -3.37 3.77 -2.73
CA LEU A 38 -4.17 4.99 -2.81
C LEU A 38 -4.59 5.48 -1.42
N ARG A 39 -4.73 6.80 -1.24
CA ARG A 39 -4.98 7.41 0.08
C ARG A 39 -6.37 7.12 0.63
N ASP A 40 -7.32 6.86 -0.26
CA ASP A 40 -8.71 6.53 0.02
C ASP A 40 -8.97 5.02 0.08
N ALA A 41 -7.95 4.18 -0.15
CA ALA A 41 -8.11 2.73 -0.15
C ALA A 41 -8.37 2.19 1.27
N THR A 42 -9.37 1.31 1.37
CA THR A 42 -9.75 0.63 2.60
C THR A 42 -9.07 -0.74 2.72
N LYS A 43 -8.98 -1.29 3.94
CA LYS A 43 -8.34 -2.60 4.17
C LYS A 43 -8.96 -3.74 3.34
N PRO A 44 -10.30 -3.86 3.20
CA PRO A 44 -10.89 -4.91 2.37
C PRO A 44 -10.57 -4.74 0.88
N GLU A 45 -10.51 -3.50 0.37
CA GLU A 45 -10.10 -3.24 -1.02
C GLU A 45 -8.64 -3.65 -1.27
N ILE A 46 -7.73 -3.31 -0.36
CA ILE A 46 -6.30 -3.69 -0.47
C ILE A 46 -6.15 -5.20 -0.46
N LYS A 47 -6.88 -5.89 0.44
CA LYS A 47 -6.90 -7.36 0.48
C LYS A 47 -7.33 -7.93 -0.87
N ALA A 48 -8.50 -7.52 -1.36
CA ALA A 48 -9.04 -8.01 -2.63
C ALA A 48 -8.14 -7.70 -3.83
N ALA A 49 -7.49 -6.52 -3.84
CA ALA A 49 -6.58 -6.12 -4.92
C ALA A 49 -5.33 -7.02 -4.98
N VAL A 50 -4.72 -7.31 -3.83
CA VAL A 50 -3.55 -8.19 -3.75
C VAL A 50 -3.91 -9.61 -4.18
N GLU A 51 -5.02 -10.15 -3.67
CA GLU A 51 -5.49 -11.50 -4.03
C GLU A 51 -5.80 -11.61 -5.53
N LEU A 52 -6.46 -10.59 -6.10
CA LEU A 52 -6.80 -10.56 -7.53
C LEU A 52 -5.56 -10.50 -8.44
N LEU A 53 -4.62 -9.60 -8.14
CA LEU A 53 -3.47 -9.30 -9.00
C LEU A 53 -2.36 -10.34 -8.88
N PHE A 54 -2.12 -10.88 -7.68
CA PHE A 54 -1.01 -11.80 -7.43
C PHE A 54 -1.45 -13.26 -7.26
N LYS A 55 -2.76 -13.55 -7.25
CA LYS A 55 -3.31 -14.91 -7.10
C LYS A 55 -2.80 -15.63 -5.83
N VAL A 56 -2.71 -14.87 -4.74
CA VAL A 56 -2.30 -15.35 -3.41
C VAL A 56 -3.45 -15.19 -2.41
N GLU A 57 -3.36 -15.84 -1.26
CA GLU A 57 -4.30 -15.64 -0.15
C GLU A 57 -3.72 -14.68 0.89
N VAL A 58 -4.52 -13.72 1.37
CA VAL A 58 -4.05 -12.70 2.32
C VAL A 58 -4.66 -12.93 3.70
N GLN A 59 -3.81 -13.21 4.68
CA GLN A 59 -4.22 -13.42 6.07
C GLN A 59 -4.73 -12.14 6.74
N GLY A 60 -4.07 -10.99 6.51
CA GLY A 60 -4.44 -9.73 7.12
C GLY A 60 -3.78 -8.53 6.47
N VAL A 61 -4.35 -7.35 6.70
CA VAL A 61 -3.85 -6.07 6.15
C VAL A 61 -3.73 -5.04 7.25
N THR A 62 -2.53 -4.48 7.38
CA THR A 62 -2.24 -3.33 8.26
C THR A 62 -1.85 -2.13 7.40
N VAL A 63 -2.38 -0.96 7.72
CA VAL A 63 -2.17 0.28 6.98
C VAL A 63 -1.75 1.40 7.92
N VAL A 64 -0.87 2.27 7.43
CA VAL A 64 -0.41 3.47 8.14
C VAL A 64 -0.35 4.65 7.19
N ASN A 65 -0.77 5.82 7.67
CA ASN A 65 -0.71 7.06 6.91
C ASN A 65 0.62 7.78 7.18
N GLN A 66 1.51 7.80 6.19
CA GLN A 66 2.76 8.56 6.26
C GLN A 66 2.55 10.00 5.80
N LYS A 67 2.81 10.96 6.70
CA LYS A 67 2.73 12.39 6.37
C LYS A 67 3.92 12.79 5.49
N GLY A 68 3.65 13.56 4.45
CA GLY A 68 4.68 14.19 3.64
C GLY A 68 5.61 15.08 4.47
N LYS A 69 6.91 15.00 4.21
CA LYS A 69 7.92 15.82 4.89
C LYS A 69 7.88 17.25 4.37
N THR A 70 7.96 18.23 5.26
CA THR A 70 8.24 19.61 4.89
C THR A 70 9.63 19.68 4.27
N LYS A 71 9.75 20.35 3.13
CA LYS A 71 10.99 20.48 2.36
C LYS A 71 11.16 21.93 1.92
N ARG A 72 12.39 22.35 1.67
CA ARG A 72 12.69 23.66 1.08
C ARG A 72 13.25 23.45 -0.32
N PHE A 73 12.69 24.13 -1.30
CA PHE A 73 13.19 24.13 -2.67
C PHE A 73 13.62 25.56 -3.03
N GLY A 74 14.93 25.77 -3.18
CA GLY A 74 15.51 27.11 -3.21
C GLY A 74 15.21 27.86 -1.90
N GLY A 75 14.59 29.04 -2.01
CA GLY A 75 14.14 29.85 -0.88
C GLY A 75 12.71 29.59 -0.40
N ARG A 76 11.92 28.77 -1.11
CA ARG A 76 10.49 28.55 -0.79
C ARG A 76 10.28 27.26 0.00
N ILE A 77 9.49 27.34 1.07
CA ILE A 77 9.07 26.18 1.86
C ILE A 77 7.91 25.49 1.13
N GLY A 78 8.02 24.17 0.96
CA GLY A 78 7.01 23.30 0.38
C GLY A 78 6.89 21.98 1.14
N ARG A 79 6.13 21.03 0.60
CA ARG A 79 5.88 19.73 1.22
C ARG A 79 5.82 18.64 0.15
N ARG A 80 6.34 17.45 0.49
CA ARG A 80 6.21 16.25 -0.34
C ARG A 80 4.80 15.66 -0.27
#